data_AF-A0A6P8X8N9-F1
#
_entry.id   AF-A0A6P8X8N9-F1
#
_cell.length_a   1.000
_cell.length_b   1.000
_cell.length_c   1.000
_cell.angle_alpha   90.00
_cell.angle_beta   90.00
_cell.angle_gamma   90.00
#
_symmetry.space_group_name_H-M   'P 1'
#
loop_
_entity.id
_entity.type
_entity.pdbx_description
1 polymer ?
#
loop_
_entity_poly.entity_id
_entity_poly.type
_entity_poly.pdbx_seq_one_letter_code
_entity_poly.pdbx_strand_id
1 'polypeptide(L)'
;MIRDVSTSTIGRDEARRPLMEAYMFQRRVLLGCSLLMVLSLIIWIVAISTDHWIIISGGTGIFIPESRRFFMSSHSGLWRHCRNSIVPNALSNAQVVRNFSSMSYTSQTLINDAKRNLSHMEFIRNFAAEKLDASENFTEAARRHMFAHWARGEEEEFQTYRTAFHKLVISAELGQHELNATLAKPIEINPLDVKGIIERKTFGTALQKVKYNNTWSYYVIPEVAQLSIFSNWTDYPLVVRLLGTYIRDIGIPAYVLNDERVILILVPPKPPKGGGQTNFYSYIPYPRCKYIDMFPNSNTLRSEPGFDDELMDYIRTQASFACITLFVMSLGAVFSFYTFMNPRYMFKRLAGGIHLVAASTALVVLQVLFSSIDYTSTHLFYAYPDGAELTWGYGVFLAWFTFGVNILCGLMFLWYSGKKKGAKAPNDELAMADEPTIMGR
;
A
#
# COMPACT_ATOMS: atom_id res chain seq x y z
N MET A 1 77.09 6.66 41.58
CA MET A 1 75.76 7.07 42.06
C MET A 1 75.51 8.49 41.53
N ILE A 2 75.09 8.58 40.26
CA ILE A 2 74.74 9.87 39.65
C ILE A 2 73.28 10.10 40.05
N ARG A 3 73.06 11.07 40.93
CA ARG A 3 71.72 11.55 41.28
C ARG A 3 71.18 12.25 40.04
N ASP A 4 70.26 11.62 39.33
CA ASP A 4 69.45 12.28 38.32
C ASP A 4 68.69 13.43 39.00
N VAL A 5 69.09 14.62 38.60
CA VAL A 5 68.54 15.89 39.02
C VAL A 5 67.06 15.89 38.65
N SER A 6 66.23 16.09 39.68
CA SER A 6 64.82 16.50 39.62
C SER A 6 64.43 17.08 38.25
N THR A 7 63.72 16.29 37.46
CA THR A 7 62.99 16.77 36.29
C THR A 7 61.97 17.79 36.81
N SER A 8 62.31 19.07 36.69
CA SER A 8 61.44 20.16 37.07
C SER A 8 60.10 20.02 36.36
N THR A 9 59.02 20.38 37.05
CA THR A 9 57.64 20.45 36.51
C THR A 9 57.59 21.10 35.13
N ILE A 10 58.45 22.12 34.90
CA ILE A 10 58.63 22.84 33.64
C ILE A 10 58.99 21.91 32.46
N GLY A 11 59.91 20.97 32.62
CA GLY A 11 60.30 20.05 31.53
C GLY A 11 59.25 18.98 31.23
N ARG A 12 58.43 18.62 32.24
CA ARG A 12 57.30 17.69 32.08
C ARG A 12 56.12 18.35 31.36
N ASP A 13 55.91 19.65 31.59
CA ASP A 13 54.88 20.44 30.92
C ASP A 13 55.21 20.68 29.45
N GLU A 14 56.49 20.91 29.11
CA GLU A 14 56.93 21.10 27.73
C GLU A 14 56.77 19.82 26.89
N ALA A 15 57.06 18.65 27.46
CA ALA A 15 56.83 17.35 26.82
C ALA A 15 55.34 17.00 26.62
N ARG A 16 54.42 17.62 27.38
CA ARG A 16 52.97 17.35 27.32
C ARG A 16 52.20 18.25 26.36
N ARG A 17 52.77 19.38 25.91
CA ARG A 17 52.15 20.29 24.94
C ARG A 17 51.65 19.58 23.65
N PRO A 18 52.44 18.77 22.93
CA PRO A 18 51.95 18.10 21.72
C PRO A 18 50.85 17.07 22.01
N LEU A 19 50.88 16.43 23.18
CA LEU A 19 49.85 15.49 23.64
C LEU A 19 48.53 16.21 23.96
N MET A 20 48.61 17.42 24.50
CA MET A 20 47.47 18.28 24.81
C MET A 20 46.83 18.84 23.54
N GLU A 21 47.63 19.29 22.57
CA GLU A 21 47.12 19.74 21.26
C GLU A 21 46.38 18.60 20.53
N ALA A 22 46.98 17.40 20.48
CA ALA A 22 46.35 16.22 19.91
C ALA A 22 45.05 15.86 20.64
N TYR A 23 45.02 15.97 21.98
CA TYR A 23 43.81 15.74 22.77
C TYR A 23 42.70 16.77 22.51
N MET A 24 43.04 18.05 22.39
CA MET A 24 42.08 19.10 22.07
C MET A 24 41.53 18.94 20.65
N PHE A 25 42.37 18.53 19.68
CA PHE A 25 41.91 18.17 18.33
C PHE A 25 40.93 17.00 18.37
N GLN A 26 41.27 15.91 19.08
CA GLN A 26 40.38 14.76 19.27
C GLN A 26 39.03 15.19 19.86
N ARG A 27 39.04 16.05 20.88
CA ARG A 27 37.81 16.53 21.52
C ARG A 27 36.95 17.36 20.57
N ARG A 28 37.55 18.18 19.70
CA ARG A 28 36.83 18.94 18.66
C ARG A 28 36.19 18.02 17.63
N VAL A 29 36.91 17.00 17.16
CA VAL A 29 36.37 16.01 16.21
C VAL A 29 35.20 15.25 16.83
N LEU A 30 35.35 14.74 18.07
CA LEU A 30 34.28 14.03 18.76
C LEU A 30 33.07 14.94 19.06
N LEU A 31 33.30 16.23 19.32
CA LEU A 31 32.21 17.20 19.51
C LEU A 31 31.44 17.39 18.20
N GLY A 32 32.15 17.52 17.09
CA GLY A 32 31.57 17.53 15.75
C GLY A 32 30.74 16.27 15.48
N CYS A 33 31.26 15.08 15.79
CA CYS A 33 30.50 13.83 15.68
C CYS A 33 29.25 13.84 16.57
N SER A 34 29.33 14.35 17.80
CA SER A 34 28.19 14.38 18.73
C SER A 34 27.08 15.30 18.23
N LEU A 35 27.43 16.48 17.72
CA LEU A 35 26.46 17.40 17.09
C LEU A 35 25.86 16.80 15.82
N LEU A 36 26.69 16.14 15.00
CA LEU A 36 26.25 15.47 13.78
C LEU A 36 25.31 14.30 14.09
N MET A 37 25.48 13.60 15.21
CA MET A 37 24.58 12.55 15.67
C MET A 37 23.20 13.10 16.07
N VAL A 38 23.13 14.28 16.72
CA VAL A 38 21.85 14.94 17.00
C VAL A 38 21.15 15.33 15.70
N LEU A 39 21.90 15.89 14.74
CA LEU A 39 21.35 16.22 13.42
C LEU A 39 20.85 14.95 12.72
N SER A 40 21.62 13.86 12.77
CA SER A 40 21.23 12.57 12.21
C SER A 40 19.97 12.01 12.86
N LEU A 41 19.79 12.18 14.18
CA LEU A 41 18.58 11.77 14.88
C LEU A 41 17.36 12.55 14.39
N ILE A 42 17.49 13.87 14.23
CA ILE A 42 16.41 14.71 13.68
C ILE A 42 16.09 14.29 12.24
N ILE A 43 17.11 14.06 11.42
CA ILE A 43 16.93 13.59 10.04
C ILE A 43 16.26 12.21 9.99
N TRP A 44 16.61 11.30 10.91
CA TRP A 44 15.94 10.00 11.02
C TRP A 44 14.46 10.15 11.36
N ILE A 45 14.11 11.02 12.31
CA ILE A 45 12.72 11.34 12.64
C ILE A 45 11.97 11.85 11.40
N VAL A 46 12.56 12.81 10.68
CA VAL A 46 11.97 13.33 9.43
C VAL A 46 11.82 12.23 8.37
N ALA A 47 12.82 11.35 8.25
CA ALA A 47 12.77 10.22 7.33
C ALA A 47 11.61 9.29 7.67
N ILE A 48 11.46 8.82 8.91
CA ILE A 48 10.37 7.90 9.27
C ILE A 48 8.99 8.57 9.23
N SER A 49 8.90 9.89 9.37
CA SER A 49 7.64 10.64 9.31
C SER A 49 7.21 11.02 7.88
N THR A 50 8.06 10.86 6.86
CA THR A 50 7.70 11.22 5.48
C THR A 50 6.87 10.15 4.78
N ASP A 51 5.93 10.60 3.96
CA ASP A 51 5.06 9.75 3.14
C ASP A 51 5.74 9.35 1.80
N HIS A 52 6.99 9.77 1.57
CA HIS A 52 7.69 9.63 0.29
C HIS A 52 8.97 8.78 0.45
N TRP A 53 8.81 7.50 0.74
CA TRP A 53 9.89 6.52 0.65
C TRP A 53 9.90 5.87 -0.73
N ILE A 54 8.71 5.50 -1.19
CA ILE A 54 8.47 4.85 -2.47
C ILE A 54 7.52 5.73 -3.27
N ILE A 55 7.82 5.94 -4.54
CA ILE A 55 6.93 6.64 -5.48
C ILE A 55 6.78 5.76 -6.71
N ILE A 56 5.56 5.33 -7.00
CA ILE A 56 5.22 4.52 -8.16
C ILE A 56 4.44 5.41 -9.14
N SER A 57 4.92 5.52 -10.37
CA SER A 57 4.29 6.33 -11.43
C SER A 57 3.67 5.44 -12.49
N GLY A 58 2.42 5.70 -12.85
CA GLY A 58 1.73 5.09 -13.99
C GLY A 58 1.85 5.89 -15.28
N GLY A 59 2.70 6.92 -15.32
CA GLY A 59 2.93 7.76 -16.50
C GLY A 59 1.65 8.45 -17.00
N THR A 60 1.17 8.04 -18.19
CA THR A 60 -0.07 8.58 -18.79
C THR A 60 -1.36 7.98 -18.22
N GLY A 61 -1.24 7.01 -17.32
CA GLY A 61 -2.36 6.30 -16.71
C GLY A 61 -2.41 4.84 -17.12
N ILE A 62 -2.38 3.96 -16.12
CA ILE A 62 -2.56 2.51 -16.31
C ILE A 62 -3.98 2.15 -15.89
N PHE A 63 -4.78 1.57 -16.79
CA PHE A 63 -6.15 1.19 -16.47
C PHE A 63 -6.17 -0.09 -15.62
N ILE A 64 -6.84 -0.03 -14.47
CA ILE A 64 -7.01 -1.18 -13.58
C ILE A 64 -8.45 -1.69 -13.75
N PRO A 65 -8.65 -2.89 -14.34
CA PRO A 65 -9.98 -3.41 -14.69
C PRO A 65 -10.92 -3.54 -13.49
N GLU A 66 -10.40 -4.07 -12.37
CA GLU A 66 -11.18 -4.35 -11.16
C GLU A 66 -11.75 -3.08 -10.53
N SER A 67 -10.89 -2.06 -10.37
CA SER A 67 -11.30 -0.77 -9.78
C SER A 67 -11.96 0.18 -10.78
N ARG A 68 -11.79 -0.08 -12.08
CA ARG A 68 -12.19 0.76 -13.23
C ARG A 68 -11.63 2.17 -13.18
N ARG A 69 -10.38 2.28 -12.76
CA ARG A 69 -9.69 3.57 -12.61
C ARG A 69 -8.38 3.53 -13.32
N PHE A 70 -7.97 4.69 -13.80
CA PHE A 70 -6.60 4.87 -14.21
C PHE A 70 -5.75 5.16 -12.99
N PHE A 71 -4.74 4.33 -12.75
CA PHE A 71 -3.69 4.60 -11.81
C PHE A 71 -2.73 5.65 -12.40
N MET A 72 -2.58 6.77 -11.70
CA MET A 72 -1.68 7.86 -12.11
C MET A 72 -0.35 7.77 -11.36
N SER A 73 -0.43 7.78 -10.03
CA SER A 73 0.73 7.67 -9.17
C SER A 73 0.33 7.20 -7.78
N SER A 74 1.25 6.60 -7.06
CA SER A 74 1.15 6.40 -5.62
C SER A 74 2.47 6.77 -4.96
N HIS A 75 2.38 7.20 -3.71
CA HIS A 75 3.53 7.33 -2.84
C HIS A 75 3.21 6.66 -1.51
N SER A 76 4.24 6.04 -0.93
CA SER A 76 4.13 5.33 0.32
C SER A 76 5.27 5.71 1.24
N GLY A 77 4.91 6.02 2.49
CA GLY A 77 5.84 6.08 3.61
C GLY A 77 5.65 4.88 4.53
N LEU A 78 6.21 5.00 5.73
CA LEU A 78 6.12 3.95 6.75
C LEU A 78 4.73 3.84 7.38
N TRP A 79 4.03 4.97 7.54
CA TRP A 79 2.77 5.05 8.29
C TRP A 79 1.55 5.29 7.41
N ARG A 80 1.76 5.84 6.21
CA ARG A 80 0.70 6.33 5.35
C ARG A 80 0.98 5.98 3.90
N HIS A 81 -0.09 5.58 3.21
CA HIS A 81 -0.09 5.29 1.80
C HIS A 81 -1.08 6.21 1.09
N CYS A 82 -0.64 6.81 -0.01
CA CYS A 82 -1.44 7.71 -0.82
C CYS A 82 -1.43 7.25 -2.27
N ARG A 83 -2.63 7.18 -2.86
CA ARG A 83 -2.86 6.75 -4.24
C ARG A 83 -3.67 7.79 -4.99
N ASN A 84 -3.13 8.26 -6.10
CA ASN A 84 -3.79 9.13 -7.04
C ASN A 84 -4.32 8.30 -8.20
N SER A 85 -5.63 8.27 -8.30
CA SER A 85 -6.33 7.58 -9.38
C SER A 85 -7.31 8.52 -10.07
N ILE A 86 -7.66 8.21 -11.32
CA ILE A 86 -8.66 8.95 -12.08
C ILE A 86 -9.79 8.00 -12.43
N VAL A 87 -11.02 8.40 -12.13
CA VAL A 87 -12.23 7.66 -12.50
C VAL A 87 -12.72 8.18 -13.86
N PRO A 88 -12.73 7.35 -14.91
CA PRO A 88 -13.36 7.70 -16.17
C PRO A 88 -14.87 7.54 -16.04
N ASN A 89 -15.61 8.64 -16.20
CA ASN A 89 -17.06 8.63 -16.23
C ASN A 89 -17.56 8.94 -17.64
N ALA A 90 -18.27 7.99 -18.25
CA ALA A 90 -18.86 8.20 -19.56
C ALA A 90 -19.94 9.28 -19.50
N LEU A 91 -19.90 10.25 -20.41
CA LEU A 91 -20.93 11.27 -20.51
C LEU A 91 -22.25 10.66 -20.99
N SER A 92 -23.37 11.24 -20.58
CA SER A 92 -24.72 10.74 -20.90
C SER A 92 -25.05 10.80 -22.39
N ASN A 93 -24.45 11.74 -23.12
CA ASN A 93 -24.58 11.92 -24.56
C ASN A 93 -23.61 11.04 -25.38
N ALA A 94 -22.63 10.40 -24.74
CA ALA A 94 -21.65 9.58 -25.42
C ALA A 94 -22.21 8.20 -25.74
N GLN A 95 -22.16 7.80 -27.01
CA GLN A 95 -22.41 6.41 -27.42
C GLN A 95 -21.18 5.58 -27.09
N VAL A 96 -21.21 4.92 -25.93
CA VAL A 96 -20.15 4.01 -25.48
C VAL A 96 -20.74 2.71 -24.97
N VAL A 97 -20.00 1.63 -25.17
CA VAL A 97 -20.26 0.36 -24.50
C VAL A 97 -19.74 0.47 -23.07
N ARG A 98 -20.60 0.17 -22.09
CA ARG A 98 -20.28 0.24 -20.67
C ARG A 98 -20.34 -1.15 -20.06
N ASN A 99 -19.65 -1.39 -18.96
CA ASN A 99 -19.87 -2.62 -18.19
C ASN A 99 -20.99 -2.38 -17.17
N PHE A 100 -21.81 -3.39 -16.90
CA PHE A 100 -22.99 -3.29 -16.03
C PHE A 100 -22.72 -2.68 -14.65
N SER A 101 -21.56 -2.93 -14.02
CA SER A 101 -21.30 -2.33 -12.70
C SER A 101 -21.01 -0.81 -12.74
N SER A 102 -20.94 -0.20 -13.93
CA SER A 102 -20.97 1.27 -14.05
C SER A 102 -22.33 1.87 -13.73
N MET A 103 -23.41 1.06 -13.77
CA MET A 103 -24.76 1.47 -13.35
C MET A 103 -24.92 1.45 -11.83
N SER A 104 -24.07 0.69 -11.12
CA SER A 104 -24.24 0.46 -9.69
C SER A 104 -23.72 1.60 -8.83
N TYR A 105 -24.38 1.81 -7.68
CA TYR A 105 -23.84 2.67 -6.64
C TYR A 105 -22.48 2.15 -6.16
N THR A 106 -21.53 3.07 -6.00
CA THR A 106 -20.19 2.77 -5.47
C THR A 106 -20.08 2.99 -3.97
N SER A 107 -21.00 3.77 -3.37
CA SER A 107 -21.02 4.04 -1.92
C SER A 107 -21.89 3.04 -1.18
N GLN A 108 -21.36 2.43 -0.12
CA GLN A 108 -22.10 1.48 0.72
C GLN A 108 -23.34 2.11 1.38
N THR A 109 -23.27 3.39 1.76
CA THR A 109 -24.42 4.10 2.33
C THR A 109 -25.57 4.20 1.33
N LEU A 110 -25.27 4.61 0.10
CA LEU A 110 -26.26 4.70 -0.99
C LEU A 110 -26.83 3.33 -1.36
N ILE A 111 -26.01 2.27 -1.31
CA ILE A 111 -26.48 0.90 -1.53
C ILE A 111 -27.48 0.51 -0.45
N ASN A 112 -27.16 0.72 0.82
CA ASN A 112 -28.03 0.37 1.94
C ASN A 112 -29.35 1.16 1.91
N ASP A 113 -29.30 2.46 1.62
CA ASP A 113 -30.48 3.31 1.47
C ASP A 113 -31.36 2.86 0.30
N ALA A 114 -30.75 2.52 -0.84
CA ALA A 114 -31.47 2.01 -2.00
C ALA A 114 -32.10 0.64 -1.73
N LYS A 115 -31.40 -0.28 -1.04
CA LYS A 115 -31.96 -1.58 -0.62
C LYS A 115 -33.15 -1.39 0.31
N ARG A 116 -33.05 -0.49 1.31
CA ARG A 116 -34.15 -0.17 2.23
C ARG A 116 -35.38 0.34 1.46
N ASN A 117 -35.18 1.30 0.55
CA ASN A 117 -36.28 1.82 -0.27
C ASN A 117 -36.90 0.73 -1.17
N LEU A 118 -36.08 -0.12 -1.77
CA LEU A 118 -36.52 -1.23 -2.62
C LEU A 118 -37.36 -2.24 -1.82
N SER A 119 -36.94 -2.59 -0.60
CA SER A 119 -37.65 -3.56 0.25
C SER A 119 -39.10 -3.19 0.58
N HIS A 120 -39.43 -1.89 0.55
CA HIS A 120 -40.77 -1.39 0.81
C HIS A 120 -41.68 -1.34 -0.43
N MET A 121 -41.15 -1.60 -1.63
CA MET A 121 -41.92 -1.56 -2.87
C MET A 121 -42.87 -2.76 -2.99
N GLU A 122 -44.08 -2.50 -3.51
CA GLU A 122 -45.15 -3.50 -3.60
C GLU A 122 -44.76 -4.72 -4.44
N PHE A 123 -44.08 -4.50 -5.57
CA PHE A 123 -43.67 -5.61 -6.44
C PHE A 123 -42.67 -6.57 -5.77
N ILE A 124 -41.83 -6.09 -4.85
CA ILE A 124 -40.90 -6.94 -4.09
C ILE A 124 -41.67 -7.85 -3.14
N ARG A 125 -42.75 -7.34 -2.53
CA ARG A 125 -43.65 -8.16 -1.70
C ARG A 125 -44.38 -9.20 -2.54
N ASN A 126 -44.85 -8.81 -3.73
CA ASN A 126 -45.52 -9.72 -4.65
C ASN A 126 -44.57 -10.82 -5.15
N PHE A 127 -43.33 -10.49 -5.48
CA PHE A 127 -42.30 -11.46 -5.88
C PHE A 127 -41.98 -12.46 -4.76
N ALA A 128 -41.89 -12.00 -3.51
CA ALA A 128 -41.67 -12.89 -2.37
C ALA A 128 -42.89 -13.78 -2.03
N ALA A 129 -44.10 -13.40 -2.46
CA ALA A 129 -45.34 -14.13 -2.21
C ALA A 129 -45.80 -15.00 -3.40
N GLU A 130 -45.12 -14.92 -4.54
CA GLU A 130 -45.46 -15.66 -5.76
C GLU A 130 -45.34 -17.18 -5.51
N LYS A 131 -46.26 -17.99 -6.05
CA LYS A 131 -46.16 -19.44 -5.89
C LYS A 131 -45.05 -19.99 -6.80
N LEU A 132 -44.21 -20.85 -6.24
CA LEU A 132 -43.14 -21.51 -6.99
C LEU A 132 -43.69 -22.78 -7.65
N ASP A 133 -43.48 -22.88 -8.96
CA ASP A 133 -43.72 -24.12 -9.69
C ASP A 133 -42.60 -25.11 -9.37
N ALA A 134 -42.97 -26.37 -9.10
CA ALA A 134 -42.03 -27.47 -8.95
C ALA A 134 -41.46 -27.83 -10.33
N SER A 135 -40.39 -27.15 -10.73
CA SER A 135 -39.67 -27.38 -11.98
C SER A 135 -38.22 -27.77 -11.70
N GLU A 136 -37.66 -28.60 -12.58
CA GLU A 136 -36.23 -28.98 -12.54
C GLU A 136 -35.31 -27.83 -12.96
N ASN A 137 -35.84 -26.83 -13.68
CA ASN A 137 -35.10 -25.66 -14.14
C ASN A 137 -35.27 -24.45 -13.21
N PHE A 138 -34.27 -23.57 -13.19
CA PHE A 138 -34.36 -22.31 -12.45
C PHE A 138 -35.33 -21.33 -13.15
N THR A 139 -36.60 -21.39 -12.74
CA THR A 139 -37.72 -20.65 -13.34
C THR A 139 -37.64 -19.15 -13.12
N GLU A 140 -38.46 -18.39 -13.86
CA GLU A 140 -38.55 -16.95 -13.67
C GLU A 140 -39.06 -16.55 -12.28
N ALA A 141 -40.03 -17.32 -11.74
CA ALA A 141 -40.50 -17.14 -10.37
C ALA A 141 -39.35 -17.30 -9.37
N ALA A 142 -38.49 -18.31 -9.54
CA ALA A 142 -37.31 -18.50 -8.68
C ALA A 142 -36.33 -17.32 -8.74
N ARG A 143 -36.13 -16.70 -9.92
CA ARG A 143 -35.30 -15.49 -10.08
C ARG A 143 -35.88 -14.29 -9.33
N ARG A 144 -37.21 -14.10 -9.41
CA ARG A 144 -37.91 -13.02 -8.70
C ARG A 144 -37.84 -13.21 -7.19
N HIS A 145 -38.04 -14.43 -6.71
CA HIS A 145 -37.87 -14.81 -5.29
C HIS A 145 -36.47 -14.53 -4.79
N MET A 146 -35.45 -15.01 -5.50
CA MET A 146 -34.04 -14.80 -5.14
C MET A 146 -33.72 -13.30 -5.01
N PHE A 147 -34.17 -12.49 -5.96
CA PHE A 147 -33.97 -11.05 -5.92
C PHE A 147 -34.76 -10.37 -4.78
N ALA A 148 -36.00 -10.80 -4.53
CA ALA A 148 -36.85 -10.22 -3.49
C ALA A 148 -36.29 -10.44 -2.08
N HIS A 149 -35.85 -11.68 -1.77
CA HIS A 149 -35.22 -11.99 -0.48
C HIS A 149 -33.89 -11.24 -0.30
N TRP A 150 -33.08 -11.15 -1.36
CA TRP A 150 -31.86 -10.34 -1.34
C TRP A 150 -32.14 -8.85 -1.06
N ALA A 151 -33.17 -8.28 -1.69
CA ALA A 151 -33.56 -6.88 -1.52
C ALA A 151 -34.10 -6.60 -0.11
N ARG A 152 -34.80 -7.57 0.50
CA ARG A 152 -35.34 -7.49 1.87
C ARG A 152 -34.30 -7.73 2.97
N GLY A 153 -33.13 -8.29 2.61
CA GLY A 153 -32.08 -8.64 3.58
C GLY A 153 -32.37 -9.94 4.34
N GLU A 154 -33.15 -10.83 3.74
CA GLU A 154 -33.49 -12.16 4.26
C GLU A 154 -32.42 -13.15 3.79
N GLU A 155 -31.34 -13.25 4.58
CA GLU A 155 -30.10 -13.92 4.18
C GLU A 155 -30.26 -15.45 4.04
N GLU A 156 -31.01 -16.11 4.91
CA GLU A 156 -31.18 -17.57 4.87
C GLU A 156 -31.92 -18.02 3.60
N GLU A 157 -33.02 -17.34 3.28
CA GLU A 157 -33.80 -17.58 2.08
C GLU A 157 -32.99 -17.24 0.84
N PHE A 158 -32.31 -16.09 0.83
CA PHE A 158 -31.42 -15.70 -0.27
C PHE A 158 -30.33 -16.75 -0.52
N GLN A 159 -29.65 -17.23 0.52
CA GLN A 159 -28.62 -18.27 0.37
C GLN A 159 -29.19 -19.58 -0.17
N THR A 160 -30.41 -19.95 0.25
CA THR A 160 -31.10 -21.15 -0.27
C THR A 160 -31.30 -21.05 -1.79
N TYR A 161 -31.85 -19.94 -2.28
CA TYR A 161 -32.03 -19.73 -3.71
C TYR A 161 -30.70 -19.56 -4.46
N ARG A 162 -29.71 -18.91 -3.84
CA ARG A 162 -28.37 -18.76 -4.39
C ARG A 162 -27.72 -20.14 -4.60
N THR A 163 -27.76 -21.03 -3.62
CA THR A 163 -27.22 -22.39 -3.76
C THR A 163 -27.96 -23.19 -4.82
N ALA A 164 -29.29 -23.04 -4.91
CA ALA A 164 -30.07 -23.65 -5.99
C ALA A 164 -29.66 -23.11 -7.37
N PHE A 165 -29.49 -21.80 -7.51
CA PHE A 165 -29.00 -21.18 -8.75
C PHE A 165 -27.61 -21.67 -9.12
N HIS A 166 -26.69 -21.75 -8.15
CA HIS A 166 -25.34 -22.26 -8.38
C HIS A 166 -25.36 -23.71 -8.89
N LYS A 167 -26.20 -24.56 -8.27
CA LYS A 167 -26.33 -25.97 -8.63
C LYS A 167 -27.02 -26.21 -9.98
N LEU A 168 -28.01 -25.40 -10.34
CA LEU A 168 -28.81 -25.62 -11.55
C LEU A 168 -28.28 -24.87 -12.77
N VAL A 169 -27.64 -23.71 -12.58
CA VAL A 169 -27.22 -22.82 -13.66
C VAL A 169 -25.70 -22.76 -13.77
N ILE A 170 -25.00 -22.48 -12.66
CA ILE A 170 -23.54 -22.26 -12.70
C ILE A 170 -22.77 -23.57 -12.91
N SER A 171 -23.17 -24.67 -12.26
CA SER A 171 -22.51 -25.96 -12.45
C SER A 171 -22.92 -26.68 -13.73
N ALA A 172 -23.86 -26.13 -14.51
CA ALA A 172 -24.11 -26.63 -15.86
C ALA A 172 -22.88 -26.36 -16.75
N GLU A 173 -22.65 -27.22 -17.75
CA GLU A 173 -21.47 -27.16 -18.63
C GLU A 173 -21.29 -25.78 -19.30
N LEU A 174 -22.40 -25.18 -19.75
CA LEU A 174 -22.44 -23.83 -20.32
C LEU A 174 -22.03 -22.76 -19.29
N GLY A 175 -22.53 -22.86 -18.05
CA GLY A 175 -22.19 -21.92 -16.97
C GLY A 175 -20.72 -22.00 -16.58
N GLN A 176 -20.14 -23.21 -16.54
CA GLN A 176 -18.71 -23.38 -16.28
C GLN A 176 -17.83 -22.84 -17.41
N HIS A 177 -18.25 -22.99 -18.67
CA HIS A 177 -17.52 -22.46 -19.82
C HIS A 177 -17.40 -20.94 -19.78
N GLU A 178 -18.42 -20.23 -19.30
CA GLU A 178 -18.43 -18.78 -19.14
C GLU A 178 -17.63 -18.25 -17.94
N LEU A 179 -17.34 -19.12 -16.95
CA LEU A 179 -16.65 -18.75 -15.72
C LEU A 179 -15.17 -19.14 -15.72
N ASN A 180 -14.80 -20.17 -16.49
CA ASN A 180 -13.43 -20.69 -16.51
C ASN A 180 -12.59 -19.95 -17.57
N ALA A 181 -12.00 -18.83 -17.15
CA ALA A 181 -11.05 -18.10 -17.97
C ALA A 181 -9.74 -18.88 -18.19
N THR A 182 -9.17 -18.74 -19.39
CA THR A 182 -7.79 -19.18 -19.67
C THR A 182 -6.79 -18.21 -19.04
N LEU A 183 -5.56 -18.68 -18.80
CA LEU A 183 -4.45 -17.85 -18.29
C LEU A 183 -3.89 -16.86 -19.33
N ALA A 184 -4.57 -16.67 -20.46
CA ALA A 184 -4.16 -15.74 -21.50
C ALA A 184 -4.35 -14.29 -21.05
N LYS A 185 -3.53 -13.38 -21.59
CA LYS A 185 -3.64 -11.95 -21.32
C LYS A 185 -5.01 -11.43 -21.76
N PRO A 186 -5.72 -10.63 -20.93
CA PRO A 186 -7.00 -10.06 -21.31
C PRO A 186 -6.91 -9.19 -22.57
N ILE A 187 -7.96 -9.23 -23.38
CA ILE A 187 -8.06 -8.46 -24.63
C ILE A 187 -8.72 -7.12 -24.31
N GLU A 188 -8.01 -6.04 -24.64
CA GLU A 188 -8.50 -4.68 -24.47
C GLU A 188 -9.44 -4.31 -25.62
N ILE A 189 -10.66 -3.91 -25.28
CA ILE A 189 -11.70 -3.48 -26.22
C ILE A 189 -11.94 -1.99 -26.03
N ASN A 190 -11.91 -1.24 -27.12
CA ASN A 190 -12.22 0.19 -27.11
C ASN A 190 -13.75 0.39 -26.98
N PRO A 191 -14.26 0.95 -25.87
CA PRO A 191 -15.69 1.13 -25.64
C PRO A 191 -16.34 2.15 -26.59
N LEU A 192 -15.56 2.95 -27.31
CA LEU A 192 -16.05 3.92 -28.30
C LEU A 192 -16.38 3.28 -29.66
N ASP A 193 -15.81 2.11 -29.97
CA ASP A 193 -16.06 1.40 -31.23
C ASP A 193 -17.36 0.59 -31.18
N VAL A 194 -18.48 1.27 -30.89
CA VAL A 194 -19.80 0.61 -30.74
C VAL A 194 -20.18 -0.15 -32.01
N LYS A 195 -19.93 0.45 -33.18
CA LYS A 195 -20.26 -0.15 -34.48
C LYS A 195 -19.43 -1.42 -34.72
N GLY A 196 -18.11 -1.36 -34.53
CA GLY A 196 -17.24 -2.52 -34.72
C GLY A 196 -17.49 -3.64 -33.71
N ILE A 197 -17.89 -3.31 -32.48
CA ILE A 197 -18.29 -4.30 -31.46
C ILE A 197 -19.56 -5.06 -31.90
N ILE A 198 -20.55 -4.35 -32.43
CA ILE A 198 -21.82 -4.95 -32.90
C ILE A 198 -21.58 -5.81 -34.14
N GLU A 199 -20.86 -5.29 -35.13
CA GLU A 199 -20.59 -5.98 -36.40
C GLU A 199 -19.78 -7.27 -36.18
N ARG A 200 -18.78 -7.23 -35.30
CA ARG A 200 -17.94 -8.39 -34.97
C ARG A 200 -18.57 -9.32 -33.93
N LYS A 201 -19.74 -8.97 -33.37
CA LYS A 201 -20.37 -9.68 -32.24
C LYS A 201 -19.40 -9.95 -31.09
N THR A 202 -18.52 -9.00 -30.78
CA THR A 202 -17.41 -9.21 -29.82
C THR A 202 -17.86 -9.69 -28.44
N PHE A 203 -19.04 -9.25 -27.98
CA PHE A 203 -19.62 -9.66 -26.70
C PHE A 203 -20.84 -10.58 -26.85
N GLY A 204 -21.16 -11.08 -28.06
CA GLY A 204 -22.28 -11.99 -28.27
C GLY A 204 -23.60 -11.50 -27.67
N THR A 205 -24.26 -12.36 -26.88
CA THR A 205 -25.52 -12.02 -26.20
C THR A 205 -25.29 -11.27 -24.88
N ALA A 206 -24.04 -11.15 -24.44
CA ALA A 206 -23.64 -10.34 -23.29
C ALA A 206 -23.85 -8.83 -23.52
N LEU A 207 -23.90 -8.38 -24.79
CA LEU A 207 -24.17 -6.99 -25.13
C LEU A 207 -25.69 -6.70 -25.12
N GLN A 208 -26.14 -5.96 -24.10
CA GLN A 208 -27.54 -5.59 -23.92
C GLN A 208 -27.76 -4.09 -24.08
N LYS A 209 -28.87 -3.71 -24.70
CA LYS A 209 -29.28 -2.30 -24.81
C LYS A 209 -30.27 -1.99 -23.70
N VAL A 210 -29.84 -1.21 -22.71
CA VAL A 210 -30.64 -0.92 -21.50
C VAL A 210 -31.04 0.55 -21.48
N LYS A 211 -32.29 0.82 -21.12
CA LYS A 211 -32.78 2.18 -20.85
C LYS A 211 -32.42 2.56 -19.42
N TYR A 212 -31.57 3.58 -19.26
CA TYR A 212 -31.18 4.11 -17.96
C TYR A 212 -31.34 5.63 -17.96
N ASN A 213 -32.12 6.17 -17.03
CA ASN A 213 -32.35 7.62 -16.92
C ASN A 213 -32.85 8.27 -18.23
N ASN A 214 -33.82 7.62 -18.89
CA ASN A 214 -34.39 8.00 -20.20
C ASN A 214 -33.43 7.99 -21.41
N THR A 215 -32.20 7.52 -21.26
CA THR A 215 -31.28 7.30 -22.39
C THR A 215 -31.05 5.80 -22.62
N TRP A 216 -30.97 5.41 -23.88
CA TRP A 216 -30.57 4.06 -24.25
C TRP A 216 -29.05 3.98 -24.30
N SER A 217 -28.46 3.01 -23.62
CA SER A 217 -27.01 2.78 -23.61
C SER A 217 -26.71 1.29 -23.71
N TYR A 218 -25.55 0.96 -24.27
CA TYR A 218 -25.09 -0.43 -24.38
C TYR A 218 -24.34 -0.83 -23.12
N TYR A 219 -24.75 -1.94 -22.52
CA TYR A 219 -24.11 -2.53 -21.36
C TYR A 219 -23.69 -3.96 -21.64
N VAL A 220 -22.48 -4.32 -21.22
CA VAL A 220 -22.00 -5.68 -21.19
C VAL A 220 -22.42 -6.30 -19.86
N ILE A 221 -23.29 -7.30 -19.93
CA ILE A 221 -23.81 -8.09 -18.80
C ILE A 221 -23.48 -9.56 -19.11
N PRO A 222 -22.67 -10.26 -18.30
CA PRO A 222 -22.35 -11.67 -18.52
C PRO A 222 -23.60 -12.54 -18.70
N GLU A 223 -23.57 -13.55 -19.56
CA GLU A 223 -24.78 -14.32 -19.90
C GLU A 223 -25.28 -15.11 -18.67
N VAL A 224 -24.39 -15.72 -17.88
CA VAL A 224 -24.71 -16.27 -16.55
C VAL A 224 -25.39 -15.23 -15.65
N ALA A 225 -24.95 -13.97 -15.67
CA ALA A 225 -25.57 -12.92 -14.87
C ALA A 225 -26.99 -12.59 -15.37
N GLN A 226 -27.22 -12.61 -16.68
CA GLN A 226 -28.56 -12.42 -17.26
C GLN A 226 -29.53 -13.53 -16.81
N LEU A 227 -29.05 -14.77 -16.62
CA LEU A 227 -29.85 -15.89 -16.12
C LEU A 227 -30.25 -15.72 -14.64
N SER A 228 -29.54 -14.90 -13.88
CA SER A 228 -29.84 -14.62 -12.46
C SER A 228 -30.92 -13.54 -12.24
N ILE A 229 -31.29 -12.82 -13.31
CA ILE A 229 -32.18 -11.65 -13.25
C ILE A 229 -33.54 -12.02 -13.87
N PHE A 230 -34.61 -11.49 -13.28
CA PHE A 230 -35.98 -11.67 -13.77
C PHE A 230 -36.26 -10.82 -15.02
N SER A 231 -37.29 -11.17 -15.80
CA SER A 231 -37.66 -10.38 -16.99
C SER A 231 -38.16 -8.98 -16.60
N ASN A 232 -38.06 -8.00 -17.49
CA ASN A 232 -38.51 -6.62 -17.25
C ASN A 232 -37.81 -5.87 -16.09
N TRP A 233 -36.65 -6.35 -15.62
CA TRP A 233 -35.86 -5.67 -14.59
C TRP A 233 -35.46 -4.23 -14.96
N THR A 234 -35.38 -3.94 -16.26
CA THR A 234 -35.05 -2.60 -16.80
C THR A 234 -36.11 -1.55 -16.50
N ASP A 235 -37.34 -1.96 -16.20
CA ASP A 235 -38.46 -1.05 -15.93
C ASP A 235 -38.37 -0.45 -14.51
N TYR A 236 -37.53 -1.01 -13.65
CA TYR A 236 -37.35 -0.60 -12.26
C TYR A 236 -36.01 0.12 -12.06
N PRO A 237 -35.98 1.47 -11.94
CA PRO A 237 -34.73 2.22 -11.89
C PRO A 237 -33.81 1.86 -10.71
N LEU A 238 -34.37 1.52 -9.55
CA LEU A 238 -33.60 1.09 -8.38
C LEU A 238 -32.95 -0.29 -8.60
N VAL A 239 -33.63 -1.19 -9.32
CA VAL A 239 -33.08 -2.52 -9.66
C VAL A 239 -31.87 -2.36 -10.57
N VAL A 240 -31.96 -1.49 -11.59
CA VAL A 240 -30.82 -1.18 -12.48
C VAL A 240 -29.62 -0.66 -11.69
N ARG A 241 -29.83 0.22 -10.71
CA ARG A 241 -28.77 0.80 -9.86
C ARG A 241 -28.20 -0.18 -8.81
N LEU A 242 -28.91 -1.25 -8.52
CA LEU A 242 -28.50 -2.29 -7.57
C LEU A 242 -28.04 -3.57 -8.25
N LEU A 243 -28.10 -3.62 -9.58
CA LEU A 243 -27.77 -4.81 -10.36
C LEU A 243 -26.34 -5.28 -10.11
N GLY A 244 -25.38 -4.35 -10.16
CA GLY A 244 -23.97 -4.67 -9.91
C GLY A 244 -23.73 -5.29 -8.53
N THR A 245 -24.41 -4.77 -7.50
CA THR A 245 -24.30 -5.29 -6.14
C THR A 245 -24.95 -6.65 -5.97
N TYR A 246 -26.11 -6.86 -6.58
CA TYR A 246 -26.83 -8.14 -6.54
C TYR A 246 -26.02 -9.27 -7.21
N ILE A 247 -25.53 -9.04 -8.43
CA ILE A 247 -24.71 -10.01 -9.17
C ILE A 247 -23.44 -10.39 -8.39
N ARG A 248 -22.80 -9.39 -7.76
CA ARG A 248 -21.63 -9.61 -6.90
C ARG A 248 -21.97 -10.49 -5.69
N ASP A 249 -23.10 -10.24 -5.03
CA ASP A 249 -23.52 -11.00 -3.84
C ASP A 249 -23.94 -12.45 -4.18
N ILE A 250 -24.38 -12.69 -5.43
CA ILE A 250 -24.56 -14.05 -5.99
C ILE A 250 -23.20 -14.75 -6.18
N GLY A 251 -22.13 -14.00 -6.42
CA GLY A 251 -20.78 -14.53 -6.66
C GLY A 251 -20.46 -14.72 -8.16
N ILE A 252 -21.11 -13.96 -9.05
CA ILE A 252 -20.82 -14.01 -10.49
C ILE A 252 -19.75 -12.94 -10.81
N PRO A 253 -18.67 -13.28 -11.52
CA PRO A 253 -17.63 -12.33 -11.87
C PRO A 253 -18.12 -11.25 -12.86
N ALA A 254 -17.49 -10.06 -12.79
CA ALA A 254 -17.88 -8.91 -13.62
C ALA A 254 -17.12 -8.80 -14.95
N TYR A 255 -16.63 -9.92 -15.49
CA TYR A 255 -15.95 -10.00 -16.79
C TYR A 255 -16.74 -10.85 -17.78
N VAL A 256 -16.42 -10.71 -19.07
CA VAL A 256 -16.99 -11.54 -20.15
C VAL A 256 -15.84 -12.20 -20.89
N LEU A 257 -16.06 -13.44 -21.32
CA LEU A 257 -15.09 -14.23 -22.08
C LEU A 257 -15.44 -14.19 -23.58
N ASN A 258 -14.42 -14.28 -24.44
CA ASN A 258 -14.62 -14.58 -25.86
C ASN A 258 -14.77 -16.10 -26.09
N ASP A 259 -14.94 -16.50 -27.36
CA ASP A 259 -15.04 -17.92 -27.75
C ASP A 259 -13.80 -18.75 -27.34
N GLU A 260 -12.63 -18.12 -27.22
CA GLU A 260 -11.38 -18.74 -26.76
C GLU A 260 -11.23 -18.76 -25.23
N ARG A 261 -12.25 -18.32 -24.49
CA ARG A 261 -12.25 -18.17 -23.01
C ARG A 261 -11.21 -17.18 -22.49
N VAL A 262 -10.91 -16.15 -23.27
CA VAL A 262 -10.04 -15.03 -22.89
C VAL A 262 -10.90 -13.87 -22.39
N ILE A 263 -10.47 -13.24 -21.30
CA ILE A 263 -11.20 -12.12 -20.68
C ILE A 263 -11.20 -10.90 -21.61
N LEU A 264 -12.39 -10.35 -21.86
CA LEU A 264 -12.61 -9.11 -22.59
C LEU A 264 -12.76 -7.95 -21.61
N ILE A 265 -11.96 -6.90 -21.77
CA ILE A 265 -11.95 -5.74 -20.88
C ILE A 265 -12.22 -4.47 -21.68
N LEU A 266 -13.26 -3.73 -21.27
CA LEU A 266 -13.52 -2.39 -21.80
C LEU A 266 -12.52 -1.42 -21.17
N VAL A 267 -11.60 -0.90 -21.98
CA VAL A 267 -10.58 0.06 -21.56
C VAL A 267 -10.94 1.43 -22.13
N PRO A 268 -11.35 2.40 -21.29
CA PRO A 268 -11.60 3.76 -21.74
C PRO A 268 -10.34 4.39 -22.38
N PRO A 269 -10.48 5.44 -23.19
CA PRO A 269 -9.31 6.19 -23.65
C PRO A 269 -8.52 6.75 -22.47
N LYS A 270 -7.22 6.99 -22.68
CA LYS A 270 -6.36 7.57 -21.64
C LYS A 270 -6.79 9.01 -21.32
N PRO A 271 -6.62 9.47 -20.06
CA PRO A 271 -6.93 10.84 -19.69
C PRO A 271 -6.02 11.83 -20.45
N PRO A 272 -6.54 13.00 -20.85
CA PRO A 272 -5.73 14.04 -21.47
C PRO A 272 -4.72 14.62 -20.46
N LYS A 273 -3.56 15.09 -20.94
CA LYS A 273 -2.45 15.59 -20.09
C LYS A 273 -2.85 16.74 -19.14
N GLY A 274 -3.84 17.55 -19.50
CA GLY A 274 -4.35 18.65 -18.68
C GLY A 274 -5.48 18.28 -17.72
N GLY A 275 -5.89 17.00 -17.68
CA GLY A 275 -7.10 16.59 -17.00
C GLY A 275 -8.37 17.17 -17.65
N GLY A 276 -9.53 16.82 -17.08
CA GLY A 276 -10.80 17.41 -17.49
C GLY A 276 -11.70 16.49 -18.32
N GLN A 277 -12.44 17.08 -19.25
CA GLN A 277 -13.47 16.40 -20.02
C GLN A 277 -13.06 16.25 -21.49
N THR A 278 -13.36 15.10 -22.06
CA THR A 278 -13.33 14.84 -23.50
C THR A 278 -14.77 14.84 -24.02
N ASN A 279 -14.95 14.71 -25.33
CA ASN A 279 -16.27 14.61 -25.94
C ASN A 279 -17.09 13.40 -25.44
N PHE A 280 -16.44 12.39 -24.83
CA PHE A 280 -17.09 11.13 -24.45
C PHE A 280 -16.95 10.77 -22.97
N TYR A 281 -15.87 11.19 -22.32
CA TYR A 281 -15.55 10.86 -20.93
C TYR A 281 -15.18 12.11 -20.12
N SER A 282 -15.69 12.19 -18.89
CA SER A 282 -15.22 13.07 -17.83
C SER A 282 -14.24 12.32 -16.94
N TYR A 283 -13.04 12.87 -16.73
CA TYR A 283 -12.03 12.27 -15.87
C TYR A 283 -12.05 12.96 -14.51
N ILE A 284 -12.48 12.24 -13.48
CA ILE A 284 -12.63 12.79 -12.12
C ILE A 284 -11.44 12.32 -11.28
N PRO A 285 -10.60 13.23 -10.76
CA PRO A 285 -9.54 12.88 -9.82
C PRO A 285 -10.10 12.24 -8.56
N TYR A 286 -9.49 11.13 -8.15
CA TYR A 286 -9.81 10.41 -6.92
C TYR A 286 -8.52 10.14 -6.15
N PRO A 287 -8.00 11.15 -5.42
CA PRO A 287 -6.90 10.97 -4.49
C PRO A 287 -7.41 10.27 -3.22
N ARG A 288 -6.74 9.19 -2.81
CA ARG A 288 -7.04 8.48 -1.57
C ARG A 288 -5.77 8.31 -0.76
N CYS A 289 -5.77 8.87 0.45
CA CYS A 289 -4.72 8.66 1.44
C CYS A 289 -5.30 7.93 2.64
N LYS A 290 -4.64 6.86 3.07
CA LYS A 290 -5.05 6.06 4.23
C LYS A 290 -3.82 5.81 5.10
N TYR A 291 -4.00 5.88 6.42
CA TYR A 291 -3.00 5.33 7.34
C TYR A 291 -2.98 3.82 7.19
N ILE A 292 -1.78 3.25 7.19
CA ILE A 292 -1.60 1.82 7.08
C ILE A 292 -2.02 1.22 8.42
N ASP A 293 -3.09 0.41 8.39
CA ASP A 293 -3.48 -0.38 9.55
C ASP A 293 -2.54 -1.59 9.61
N MET A 294 -1.58 -1.57 10.52
CA MET A 294 -0.58 -2.64 10.66
C MET A 294 -1.18 -3.94 11.23
N PHE A 295 -2.37 -3.88 11.84
CA PHE A 295 -3.01 -5.03 12.47
C PHE A 295 -4.47 -5.18 12.00
N PRO A 296 -4.70 -5.36 10.69
CA PRO A 296 -6.04 -5.50 10.15
C PRO A 296 -6.61 -6.87 10.53
N ASN A 297 -7.94 -6.96 10.65
CA ASN A 297 -8.62 -8.24 10.77
C ASN A 297 -8.51 -9.02 9.43
N SER A 298 -8.45 -10.35 9.47
CA SER A 298 -8.26 -11.21 8.30
C SER A 298 -9.33 -11.00 7.22
N ASN A 299 -10.58 -10.76 7.62
CA ASN A 299 -11.68 -10.43 6.71
C ASN A 299 -11.48 -9.08 6.01
N THR A 300 -10.88 -8.10 6.70
CA THR A 300 -10.61 -6.77 6.17
C THR A 300 -9.45 -6.83 5.17
N LEU A 301 -8.40 -7.59 5.47
CA LEU A 301 -7.26 -7.78 4.57
C LEU A 301 -7.65 -8.49 3.27
N ARG A 302 -8.47 -9.55 3.34
CA ARG A 302 -9.02 -10.25 2.16
C ARG A 302 -9.84 -9.34 1.23
N SER A 303 -10.38 -8.23 1.75
CA SER A 303 -11.19 -7.28 0.98
C SER A 303 -10.35 -6.19 0.30
N GLU A 304 -9.06 -6.04 0.64
CA GLU A 304 -8.16 -5.05 0.05
C GLU A 304 -7.12 -5.76 -0.85
N PRO A 305 -7.36 -5.91 -2.17
CA PRO A 305 -6.51 -6.72 -3.05
C PRO A 305 -5.09 -6.14 -3.29
N GLY A 306 -4.78 -4.99 -2.70
CA GLY A 306 -3.47 -4.35 -2.75
C GLY A 306 -2.55 -4.65 -1.56
N PHE A 307 -3.03 -5.42 -0.57
CA PHE A 307 -2.25 -5.81 0.61
C PHE A 307 -2.49 -7.30 0.90
N ASP A 308 -1.42 -8.03 1.17
CA ASP A 308 -1.44 -9.42 1.63
C ASP A 308 -0.72 -9.58 2.97
N ASP A 309 -0.81 -10.78 3.56
CA ASP A 309 -0.23 -11.06 4.89
C ASP A 309 1.30 -10.85 4.90
N GLU A 310 1.98 -11.25 3.83
CA GLU A 310 3.44 -11.16 3.69
C GLU A 310 3.91 -9.70 3.59
N LEU A 311 3.25 -8.86 2.78
CA LEU A 311 3.54 -7.43 2.72
C LEU A 311 3.30 -6.76 4.08
N MET A 312 2.25 -7.16 4.79
CA MET A 312 1.97 -6.64 6.13
C MET A 312 3.08 -6.99 7.13
N ASP A 313 3.67 -8.18 7.04
CA ASP A 313 4.80 -8.58 7.88
C ASP A 313 6.09 -7.80 7.58
N TYR A 314 6.36 -7.48 6.30
CA TYR A 314 7.44 -6.56 5.95
C TYR A 314 7.21 -5.17 6.56
N ILE A 315 6.01 -4.61 6.44
CA ILE A 315 5.67 -3.29 6.98
C ILE A 315 5.82 -3.26 8.51
N ARG A 316 5.33 -4.29 9.23
CA ARG A 316 5.47 -4.41 10.69
C ARG A 316 6.93 -4.48 11.12
N THR A 317 7.72 -5.27 10.40
CA THR A 317 9.16 -5.41 10.65
C THR A 317 9.87 -4.07 10.43
N GLN A 318 9.58 -3.39 9.32
CA GLN A 318 10.13 -2.07 9.00
C GLN A 318 9.81 -1.05 10.09
N ALA A 319 8.55 -0.99 10.54
CA ALA A 319 8.10 -0.06 11.58
C ALA A 319 8.77 -0.34 12.94
N SER A 320 8.88 -1.61 13.31
CA SER A 320 9.51 -2.03 14.56
C SER A 320 10.99 -1.65 14.59
N PHE A 321 11.75 -1.96 13.54
CA PHE A 321 13.17 -1.59 13.46
C PHE A 321 13.38 -0.08 13.34
N ALA A 322 12.45 0.65 12.72
CA ALA A 322 12.52 2.11 12.66
C ALA A 322 12.41 2.76 14.05
N CYS A 323 11.49 2.27 14.88
CA CYS A 323 11.33 2.69 16.27
C CYS A 323 12.55 2.27 17.13
N ILE A 324 13.05 1.04 16.99
CA ILE A 324 14.25 0.58 17.70
C ILE A 324 15.45 1.48 17.36
N THR A 325 15.65 1.79 16.08
CA THR A 325 16.72 2.68 15.62
C THR A 325 16.63 4.05 16.28
N LEU A 326 15.41 4.62 16.38
CA LEU A 326 15.18 5.90 17.05
C LEU A 326 15.60 5.86 18.53
N PHE A 327 15.25 4.80 19.26
CA PHE A 327 15.65 4.63 20.66
C PHE A 327 17.16 4.46 20.81
N VAL A 328 17.78 3.61 20.00
CA VAL A 328 19.23 3.36 20.05
C VAL A 328 20.02 4.63 19.70
N MET A 329 19.59 5.39 18.68
CA MET A 329 20.22 6.66 18.33
C MET A 329 20.07 7.72 19.44
N SER A 330 18.91 7.76 20.10
CA SER A 330 18.68 8.68 21.23
C SER A 330 19.64 8.37 22.39
N LEU A 331 19.80 7.09 22.74
CA LEU A 331 20.77 6.64 23.74
C LEU A 331 22.22 6.97 23.30
N GLY A 332 22.54 6.71 22.04
CA GLY A 332 23.87 7.01 21.47
C GLY A 332 24.21 8.49 21.57
N ALA A 333 23.27 9.38 21.27
CA ALA A 333 23.45 10.83 21.38
C ALA A 333 23.73 11.25 22.84
N VAL A 334 22.95 10.74 23.80
CA VAL A 334 23.16 11.02 25.24
C VAL A 334 24.54 10.54 25.68
N PHE A 335 24.94 9.31 25.35
CA PHE A 335 26.25 8.78 25.70
C PHE A 335 27.40 9.54 25.03
N SER A 336 27.23 10.02 23.80
CA SER A 336 28.20 10.87 23.13
C SER A 336 28.49 12.15 23.89
N PHE A 337 27.46 12.89 24.33
CA PHE A 337 27.68 14.10 25.15
C PHE A 337 28.24 13.77 26.53
N TYR A 338 27.81 12.66 27.13
CA TYR A 338 28.31 12.20 28.41
C TYR A 338 29.83 11.96 28.40
N THR A 339 30.41 11.58 27.25
CA THR A 339 31.87 11.42 27.11
C THR A 339 32.69 12.69 27.33
N PHE A 340 32.07 13.88 27.24
CA PHE A 340 32.75 15.15 27.54
C PHE A 340 32.70 15.54 29.01
N MET A 341 31.71 15.03 29.75
CA MET A 341 31.60 15.23 31.20
C MET A 341 32.50 14.25 31.94
N ASN A 342 32.64 13.03 31.43
CA ASN A 342 33.46 11.99 32.04
C ASN A 342 34.60 11.57 31.10
N PRO A 343 35.86 11.87 31.42
CA PRO A 343 37.00 11.66 30.52
C PRO A 343 37.33 10.19 30.21
N ARG A 344 36.75 9.25 30.96
CA ARG A 344 37.07 7.81 30.91
C ARG A 344 36.86 7.22 29.52
N TYR A 345 37.90 6.56 29.00
CA TYR A 345 37.88 5.97 27.65
C TYR A 345 36.76 4.94 27.40
N MET A 346 36.26 4.28 28.46
CA MET A 346 35.19 3.28 28.35
C MET A 346 33.88 3.87 27.78
N PHE A 347 33.53 5.11 28.16
CA PHE A 347 32.29 5.73 27.66
C PHE A 347 32.38 6.06 26.17
N LYS A 348 33.58 6.37 25.66
CA LYS A 348 33.82 6.58 24.22
C LYS A 348 33.61 5.30 23.42
N ARG A 349 34.03 4.15 23.96
CA ARG A 349 33.81 2.83 23.34
C ARG A 349 32.35 2.45 23.33
N LEU A 350 31.66 2.67 24.45
CA LEU A 350 30.24 2.42 24.56
C LEU A 350 29.45 3.26 23.56
N ALA A 351 29.71 4.58 23.50
CA ALA A 351 29.08 5.47 22.53
C ALA A 351 29.34 5.01 21.08
N GLY A 352 30.60 4.70 20.75
CA GLY A 352 30.95 4.19 19.42
C GLY A 352 30.23 2.89 19.06
N GLY A 353 30.12 1.95 20.00
CA GLY A 353 29.38 0.71 19.82
C GLY A 353 27.88 0.92 19.58
N ILE A 354 27.25 1.80 20.38
CA ILE A 354 25.82 2.13 20.22
C ILE A 354 25.55 2.76 18.86
N HIS A 355 26.42 3.64 18.35
CA HIS A 355 26.29 4.23 17.02
C HIS A 355 26.41 3.19 15.89
N LEU A 356 27.30 2.21 16.03
CA LEU A 356 27.39 1.11 15.05
C LEU A 356 26.15 0.20 15.10
N VAL A 357 25.57 -0.02 16.28
CA VAL A 357 24.29 -0.74 16.41
C VAL A 357 23.15 0.07 15.79
N ALA A 358 23.10 1.39 15.99
CA ALA A 358 22.12 2.24 15.32
C ALA A 358 22.26 2.21 13.79
N ALA A 359 23.50 2.18 13.27
CA ALA A 359 23.75 2.00 11.84
C ALA A 359 23.22 0.65 11.34
N SER A 360 23.48 -0.44 12.05
CA SER A 360 23.00 -1.76 11.62
C SER A 360 21.48 -1.86 11.63
N THR A 361 20.80 -1.30 12.64
CA THR A 361 19.33 -1.30 12.68
C THR A 361 18.73 -0.40 11.60
N ALA A 362 19.35 0.74 11.28
CA ALA A 362 18.92 1.58 10.15
C ALA A 362 19.08 0.86 8.79
N LEU A 363 20.16 0.08 8.63
CA LEU A 363 20.38 -0.73 7.43
C LEU A 363 19.34 -1.84 7.28
N VAL A 364 18.94 -2.47 8.39
CA VAL A 364 17.85 -3.46 8.38
C VAL A 364 16.55 -2.85 7.84
N VAL A 365 16.20 -1.62 8.26
CA VAL A 365 15.01 -0.91 7.74
C VAL A 365 15.08 -0.74 6.21
N LEU A 366 16.24 -0.35 5.67
CA LEU A 366 16.47 -0.21 4.23
C LEU A 366 16.38 -1.56 3.49
N GLN A 367 16.96 -2.62 4.07
CA GLN A 367 16.92 -3.96 3.48
C GLN A 367 15.49 -4.50 3.42
N VAL A 368 14.74 -4.38 4.52
CA VAL A 368 13.33 -4.81 4.60
C VAL A 368 12.47 -4.05 3.58
N LEU A 369 12.71 -2.75 3.41
CA LEU A 369 12.03 -1.93 2.39
C LEU A 369 12.29 -2.48 0.98
N PHE A 370 13.56 -2.74 0.63
CA PHE A 370 13.90 -3.25 -0.70
C PHE A 370 13.30 -4.63 -0.97
N SER A 371 13.32 -5.53 0.03
CA SER A 371 12.64 -6.81 -0.06
C SER A 371 11.13 -6.68 -0.24
N SER A 372 10.48 -5.75 0.47
CA SER A 372 9.04 -5.52 0.33
C SER A 372 8.65 -5.05 -1.07
N ILE A 373 9.51 -4.25 -1.73
CA ILE A 373 9.27 -3.72 -3.06
C ILE A 373 9.41 -4.82 -4.11
N ASP A 374 10.48 -5.61 -3.99
CA ASP A 374 10.70 -6.75 -4.88
C ASP A 374 9.52 -7.73 -4.82
N TYR A 375 9.06 -8.02 -3.60
CA TYR A 375 7.86 -8.82 -3.37
C TYR A 375 6.60 -8.18 -3.98
N THR A 376 6.35 -6.90 -3.73
CA THR A 376 5.17 -6.18 -4.24
C THR A 376 5.16 -6.17 -5.77
N SER A 377 6.32 -6.00 -6.41
CA SER A 377 6.43 -5.94 -7.88
C SER A 377 6.10 -7.28 -8.56
N THR A 378 6.30 -8.39 -7.84
CA THR A 378 6.14 -9.74 -8.38
C THR A 378 4.80 -10.38 -8.02
N HIS A 379 4.22 -10.03 -6.86
CA HIS A 379 3.02 -10.69 -6.31
C HIS A 379 1.78 -9.78 -6.24
N LEU A 380 1.96 -8.45 -6.17
CA LEU A 380 0.86 -7.51 -5.90
C LEU A 380 0.62 -6.55 -7.08
N PHE A 381 0.05 -7.08 -8.17
CA PHE A 381 -0.32 -6.30 -9.36
C PHE A 381 -1.20 -5.06 -9.06
N TYR A 382 -2.06 -5.13 -8.04
CA TYR A 382 -2.93 -4.00 -7.68
C TYR A 382 -2.19 -2.84 -7.01
N ALA A 383 -1.10 -3.13 -6.32
CA ALA A 383 -0.22 -2.15 -5.69
C ALA A 383 0.84 -1.66 -6.70
N TYR A 384 1.37 -2.57 -7.52
CA TYR A 384 2.37 -2.32 -8.55
C TYR A 384 1.85 -2.82 -9.91
N PRO A 385 1.11 -1.98 -10.68
CA PRO A 385 0.57 -2.41 -11.96
C PRO A 385 1.67 -2.51 -13.03
N ASP A 386 1.51 -3.44 -13.97
CA ASP A 386 2.46 -3.64 -15.06
C ASP A 386 2.69 -2.35 -15.87
N GLY A 387 3.97 -2.04 -16.12
CA GLY A 387 4.38 -0.81 -16.79
C GLY A 387 4.44 0.42 -15.90
N ALA A 388 4.26 0.28 -14.59
CA ALA A 388 4.57 1.33 -13.64
C ALA A 388 6.08 1.48 -13.44
N GLU A 389 6.52 2.72 -13.28
CA GLU A 389 7.91 3.08 -13.00
C GLU A 389 8.09 3.34 -11.50
N LEU A 390 9.04 2.63 -10.89
CA LEU A 390 9.45 2.83 -9.51
C LEU A 390 10.49 3.95 -9.41
N THR A 391 10.25 4.90 -8.51
CA THR A 391 11.21 5.96 -8.16
C THR A 391 11.38 6.05 -6.65
N TRP A 392 12.60 6.35 -6.21
CA TRP A 392 12.94 6.47 -4.79
C TRP A 392 12.60 7.87 -4.26
N GLY A 393 11.87 7.92 -3.16
CA GLY A 393 11.55 9.18 -2.49
C GLY A 393 12.63 9.64 -1.52
N TYR A 394 12.45 10.84 -0.96
CA TYR A 394 13.40 11.46 -0.04
C TYR A 394 13.70 10.61 1.21
N GLY A 395 12.72 9.83 1.70
CA GLY A 395 12.89 8.99 2.89
C GLY A 395 14.09 8.04 2.80
N VAL A 396 14.31 7.44 1.61
CA VAL A 396 15.43 6.52 1.36
C VAL A 396 16.78 7.23 1.41
N PHE A 397 16.88 8.42 0.81
CA PHE A 397 18.12 9.21 0.83
C PHE A 397 18.47 9.70 2.24
N LEU A 398 17.46 10.13 3.02
CA LEU A 398 17.65 10.55 4.41
C LEU A 398 18.05 9.37 5.32
N ALA A 399 17.52 8.17 5.05
CA ALA A 399 17.92 6.95 5.75
C ALA A 399 19.37 6.54 5.44
N TRP A 400 19.80 6.59 4.17
CA TRP A 400 21.21 6.37 3.80
C TRP A 400 22.16 7.39 4.41
N PHE A 401 21.77 8.66 4.45
CA PHE A 401 22.54 9.69 5.15
C PHE A 401 22.71 9.35 6.63
N THR A 402 21.61 8.98 7.30
CA THR A 402 21.61 8.58 8.71
C THR A 402 22.54 7.39 8.94
N PHE A 403 22.45 6.36 8.11
CA PHE A 403 23.33 5.19 8.15
C PHE A 403 24.81 5.58 8.03
N GLY A 404 25.16 6.39 7.03
CA GLY A 404 26.53 6.82 6.79
C GLY A 404 27.13 7.63 7.95
N VAL A 405 26.33 8.55 8.52
CA VAL A 405 26.73 9.34 9.69
C VAL A 405 26.95 8.47 10.92
N ASN A 406 26.05 7.52 11.20
CA ASN A 406 26.17 6.62 12.36
C ASN A 406 27.43 5.74 12.23
N ILE A 407 27.75 5.22 11.05
CA ILE A 407 28.99 4.47 10.80
C ILE A 407 30.21 5.36 11.03
N LEU A 408 30.26 6.53 10.39
CA LEU A 408 31.40 7.44 10.49
C LEU A 408 31.65 7.85 11.95
N CYS A 409 30.60 8.26 12.66
CA CYS A 409 30.71 8.66 14.07
C CYS A 409 31.09 7.47 14.95
N GLY A 410 30.49 6.30 14.74
CA GLY A 410 30.83 5.08 15.47
C GLY A 410 32.31 4.72 15.35
N LEU A 411 32.85 4.74 14.13
CA LEU A 411 34.27 4.48 13.86
C LEU A 411 35.17 5.57 14.48
N MET A 412 34.80 6.85 14.40
CA MET A 412 35.58 7.94 14.99
C MET A 412 35.63 7.85 16.52
N PHE A 413 34.50 7.52 17.18
CA PHE A 413 34.46 7.30 18.63
C PHE A 413 35.34 6.12 19.05
N LEU A 414 35.35 5.02 18.29
CA LEU A 414 36.21 3.87 18.55
C LEU A 414 37.70 4.19 18.30
N TRP A 415 38.02 4.84 17.20
CA TRP A 415 39.39 5.23 16.84
C TRP A 415 40.02 6.13 17.91
N TYR A 416 39.28 7.11 18.42
CA TYR A 416 39.74 8.02 19.46
C TYR A 416 39.49 7.54 20.91
N SER A 417 39.11 6.26 21.09
CA SER A 417 38.91 5.63 22.41
C SER A 417 40.17 4.97 22.99
N GLY A 418 41.34 5.23 22.41
CA GLY A 418 42.61 4.67 22.85
C GLY A 418 42.89 5.00 24.32
N LYS A 419 43.28 3.98 25.10
CA LYS A 419 43.63 4.12 26.52
C LYS A 419 44.95 4.91 26.65
N LYS A 420 44.98 5.97 27.46
CA LYS A 420 46.20 6.76 27.70
C LYS A 420 46.63 6.61 29.17
N LYS A 421 47.83 6.05 29.42
CA LYS A 421 48.36 5.82 30.77
C LYS A 421 49.63 6.66 31.03
N GLY A 422 49.81 7.12 32.26
CA GLY A 422 51.06 7.71 32.76
C GLY A 422 51.59 8.86 31.88
N ALA A 423 52.85 8.79 31.47
CA ALA A 423 53.51 9.81 30.66
C ALA A 423 52.91 10.04 29.26
N LYS A 424 52.03 9.14 28.78
CA LYS A 424 51.32 9.27 27.50
C LYS A 424 49.98 10.00 27.62
N ALA A 425 49.59 10.40 28.83
CA ALA A 425 48.38 11.18 29.09
C ALA A 425 48.68 12.69 28.99
N PRO A 426 47.77 13.50 28.40
CA PRO A 426 47.92 14.95 28.30
C PRO A 426 47.99 15.66 29.65
N ASN A 427 47.14 15.24 30.62
CA ASN A 427 47.06 15.77 31.97
C ASN A 427 47.03 14.62 32.99
N ASP A 428 47.49 14.90 34.23
CA ASP A 428 47.49 13.89 35.32
C ASP A 428 46.07 13.47 35.73
N GLU A 429 45.07 14.34 35.64
CA GLU A 429 43.65 13.99 35.88
C GLU A 429 43.14 12.93 34.88
N LEU A 430 43.52 13.05 33.61
CA LEU A 430 43.18 12.07 32.58
C LEU A 430 43.92 10.74 32.79
N ALA A 431 45.17 10.82 33.23
CA ALA A 431 45.98 9.64 33.57
C ALA A 431 45.34 8.86 34.72
N MET A 432 44.92 9.54 35.78
CA MET A 432 44.25 8.95 36.95
C MET A 432 42.86 8.40 36.61
N ALA A 433 42.09 9.07 35.73
CA ALA A 433 40.76 8.59 35.34
C ALA A 433 40.79 7.27 34.51
N ASP A 434 41.91 6.97 33.84
CA ASP A 434 42.11 5.76 33.04
C ASP A 434 42.85 4.63 33.82
N GLU A 435 43.33 4.92 35.03
CA GLU A 435 43.88 3.94 35.96
C GLU A 435 42.79 3.04 36.55
N PRO A 436 43.10 1.78 36.86
CA PRO A 436 42.14 0.92 37.55
C PRO A 436 41.87 1.52 38.93
N THR A 437 40.67 2.03 39.16
CA THR A 437 40.21 2.30 40.51
C THR A 437 40.12 0.97 41.23
N ILE A 438 41.05 0.72 42.16
CA ILE A 438 40.98 -0.40 43.08
C ILE A 438 39.79 -0.10 44.00
N MET A 439 38.59 -0.51 43.60
CA MET A 439 37.43 -0.56 44.49
C MET A 439 37.64 -1.75 45.42
N GLY A 440 38.35 -1.51 46.51
CA GLY A 440 38.56 -2.47 47.60
C GLY A 440 40.02 -2.87 47.80
N ARG A 441 40.71 -2.12 48.66
CA ARG A 441 41.32 -2.70 49.85
C ARG A 441 41.22 -1.72 51.01
#